data_AF-A0A8S0XLF2-F1
#
_entry.id   AF-A0A8S0XLF2-F1
#
_cell.length_a   1.000
_cell.length_b   1.000
_cell.length_c   1.000
_cell.angle_alpha   90.00
_cell.angle_beta   90.00
_cell.angle_gamma   90.00
#
_symmetry.space_group_name_H-M   'P 1'
#
loop_
_entity.id
_entity.type
_entity.pdbx_description
1 polymer ?
#
loop_
_entity_poly.entity_id
_entity_poly.type
_entity_poly.pdbx_seq_one_letter_code
_entity_poly.pdbx_strand_id
1 'polypeptide(L)'
;MAPDWGMIQVVIGLAVLVFVMPPHWAVLLRDAFRTLYLKWKPRDGQCEYLSYAEMTREPDTPVHHCRRACPHTHRRHIAGQTCWQTTISDFFDPRSFRRKIIEKPTEKLPLQQRYLCLDREVLHAFILCMIPASFAPKKIELARATETFEEGFLKIDVKSRGEDGSGPVVLHIAHNPVPSVQVPWNHSLTAHEIKCILEHYPPYYRKTLYYHHRPIPSPIRSFEDVKRGGWVVAVGLTKCEPVPVYMDILDDPINNRGAVFWRAIRRVKAIIQNNIQPLFQEPGEAKDICAVMRLLDYVLEEMTDSGLGGIIVGSRLVDPDALERLTVDQCQQAIQIFNNSPRLDTEGLERVRETLSPILLQVLCGIYWGVHLCIICVKNPGRELNRILPEVLIDEDRFYLQGC
;
A
#
# COMPACT_ATOMS: atom_id res chain seq x y z
N MET A 1 -47.09 -43.69 -14.67
CA MET A 1 -45.81 -44.15 -15.26
C MET A 1 -45.24 -45.19 -14.31
N ALA A 2 -45.09 -46.44 -14.76
CA ALA A 2 -44.44 -47.46 -13.94
C ALA A 2 -42.95 -47.10 -13.78
N PRO A 3 -42.35 -47.25 -12.58
CA PRO A 3 -40.92 -47.04 -12.42
C PRO A 3 -40.16 -48.04 -13.30
N ASP A 4 -39.19 -47.52 -14.05
CA ASP A 4 -38.31 -48.33 -14.89
C ASP A 4 -37.38 -49.15 -13.99
N TRP A 5 -37.75 -50.41 -13.75
CA TRP A 5 -36.98 -51.36 -12.97
C TRP A 5 -35.56 -51.59 -13.54
N GLY A 6 -35.37 -51.36 -14.84
CA GLY A 6 -34.05 -51.41 -15.46
C GLY A 6 -33.13 -50.32 -14.93
N MET A 7 -33.63 -49.09 -14.78
CA MET A 7 -32.86 -47.99 -14.20
C MET A 7 -32.51 -48.26 -12.73
N ILE A 8 -33.43 -48.84 -11.95
CA ILE A 8 -33.19 -49.21 -10.55
C ILE A 8 -32.08 -50.28 -10.45
N GLN A 9 -32.11 -51.31 -11.30
CA GLN A 9 -31.07 -52.34 -11.32
C GLN A 9 -29.69 -51.80 -11.72
N VAL A 10 -29.62 -50.84 -12.65
CA VAL A 10 -28.36 -50.16 -13.00
C VAL A 10 -27.83 -49.33 -11.84
N VAL A 11 -28.71 -48.59 -11.13
CA VAL A 11 -28.32 -47.81 -9.94
C VAL A 11 -27.83 -48.72 -8.82
N ILE A 12 -28.53 -49.83 -8.55
CA ILE A 12 -28.11 -50.82 -7.55
C ILE A 12 -26.78 -51.47 -7.96
N GLY A 13 -26.63 -51.86 -9.23
CA GLY A 13 -25.40 -52.46 -9.76
C GLY A 13 -24.19 -51.54 -9.62
N LEU A 14 -24.35 -50.25 -9.96
CA LEU A 14 -23.31 -49.23 -9.77
C LEU A 14 -22.99 -48.99 -8.29
N ALA A 15 -24.01 -48.99 -7.42
CA ALA A 15 -23.83 -48.84 -5.97
C ALA A 15 -23.09 -50.04 -5.37
N VAL A 16 -23.43 -51.27 -5.75
CA VAL A 16 -22.78 -52.51 -5.29
C VAL A 16 -21.33 -52.59 -5.80
N LEU A 17 -21.07 -52.15 -7.02
CA LEU A 17 -19.72 -52.11 -7.59
C LEU A 17 -18.75 -51.40 -6.63
N VAL A 18 -19.16 -50.25 -6.07
CA VAL A 18 -18.34 -49.44 -5.14
C VAL A 18 -17.93 -50.23 -3.89
N PHE A 19 -18.73 -51.18 -3.42
CA PHE A 19 -18.42 -52.01 -2.24
C PHE A 19 -17.55 -53.23 -2.54
N VAL A 20 -17.54 -53.71 -3.78
CA VAL A 20 -16.79 -54.92 -4.18
C VAL A 20 -15.41 -54.55 -4.76
N MET A 21 -15.21 -53.29 -5.14
CA MET A 21 -13.96 -52.84 -5.73
C MET A 21 -12.85 -52.64 -4.69
N PRO A 22 -11.63 -53.12 -4.96
CA PRO A 22 -10.46 -52.80 -4.14
C PRO A 22 -10.25 -51.28 -4.00
N PRO A 23 -9.67 -50.79 -2.88
CA PRO A 23 -9.50 -49.35 -2.63
C PRO A 23 -8.79 -48.56 -3.74
N HIS A 24 -7.87 -49.19 -4.49
CA HIS A 24 -7.19 -48.55 -5.62
C HIS A 24 -8.14 -48.27 -6.80
N TRP A 25 -9.17 -49.09 -7.02
CA TRP A 25 -10.19 -48.86 -8.05
C TRP A 25 -11.13 -47.72 -7.68
N ALA A 26 -11.38 -47.48 -6.38
CA ALA A 26 -12.15 -46.33 -5.93
C ALA A 26 -11.48 -45.00 -6.30
N VAL A 27 -10.15 -44.93 -6.21
CA VAL A 27 -9.37 -43.76 -6.67
C VAL A 27 -9.51 -43.60 -8.19
N LEU A 28 -9.28 -44.67 -8.97
CA LEU A 28 -9.41 -44.64 -10.43
C LEU A 28 -10.81 -44.23 -10.90
N LEU A 29 -11.86 -44.72 -10.24
CA LEU A 29 -13.23 -44.34 -10.58
C LEU A 29 -13.54 -42.91 -10.20
N ARG A 30 -13.13 -42.46 -9.02
CA ARG A 30 -13.26 -41.06 -8.63
C ARG A 30 -12.61 -40.15 -9.66
N ASP A 31 -11.41 -40.51 -10.12
CA ASP A 31 -10.66 -39.73 -11.10
C ASP A 31 -11.34 -39.79 -12.48
N ALA A 32 -11.83 -40.97 -12.91
CA ALA A 32 -12.58 -41.13 -14.16
C ALA A 32 -13.92 -40.35 -14.15
N PHE A 33 -14.69 -40.44 -13.07
CA PHE A 33 -15.93 -39.67 -12.89
C PHE A 33 -15.63 -38.18 -12.87
N ARG A 34 -14.55 -37.75 -12.21
CA ARG A 34 -14.13 -36.35 -12.21
C ARG A 34 -13.71 -35.89 -13.60
N THR A 35 -12.94 -36.67 -14.35
CA THR A 35 -12.60 -36.35 -15.75
C THR A 35 -13.86 -36.24 -16.61
N LEU A 36 -14.81 -37.17 -16.48
CA LEU A 36 -16.08 -37.14 -17.20
C LEU A 36 -16.91 -35.91 -16.82
N TYR A 37 -16.99 -35.60 -15.52
CA TYR A 37 -17.67 -34.43 -14.99
C TYR A 37 -17.07 -33.14 -15.54
N LEU A 38 -15.73 -33.02 -15.56
CA LEU A 38 -15.04 -31.85 -16.09
C LEU A 38 -15.16 -31.72 -17.61
N LYS A 39 -15.26 -32.84 -18.35
CA LYS A 39 -15.62 -32.79 -19.78
C LYS A 39 -17.04 -32.27 -20.00
N TRP A 40 -17.97 -32.61 -19.11
CA TRP A 40 -19.37 -32.16 -19.21
C TRP A 40 -19.57 -30.73 -18.71
N LYS A 41 -18.88 -30.35 -17.64
CA LYS A 41 -18.91 -29.02 -17.00
C LYS A 41 -17.48 -28.48 -16.82
N PRO A 42 -16.84 -28.05 -17.93
CA PRO A 42 -15.45 -27.58 -17.88
C PRO A 42 -15.25 -26.35 -16.98
N ARG A 43 -16.29 -25.52 -16.82
CA ARG A 43 -16.26 -24.33 -15.96
C ARG A 43 -15.99 -24.64 -14.49
N ASP A 44 -16.38 -25.83 -14.02
CA ASP A 44 -16.19 -26.22 -12.61
C ASP A 44 -14.72 -26.62 -12.33
N GLY A 45 -13.95 -26.94 -13.38
CA GLY A 45 -12.51 -27.16 -13.31
C GLY A 45 -11.68 -25.89 -13.50
N GLN A 46 -12.33 -24.74 -13.65
CA GLN A 46 -11.70 -23.47 -13.96
C GLN A 46 -11.97 -22.44 -12.87
N CYS A 47 -11.09 -21.45 -12.75
CA CYS A 47 -11.33 -20.28 -11.92
C CYS A 47 -10.86 -19.00 -12.65
N GLU A 48 -11.39 -17.87 -12.18
CA GLU A 48 -10.91 -16.56 -12.63
C GLU A 48 -9.53 -16.31 -12.01
N TYR A 49 -8.62 -15.70 -12.77
CA TYR A 49 -7.29 -15.30 -12.34
C TYR A 49 -7.11 -13.82 -12.55
N LEU A 50 -6.77 -13.12 -11.47
CA LEU A 50 -6.38 -11.73 -11.46
C LEU A 50 -4.89 -11.67 -11.11
N SER A 51 -4.10 -11.18 -12.06
CA SER A 51 -2.66 -10.99 -11.87
C SER A 51 -2.29 -9.51 -11.91
N TYR A 52 -1.29 -9.14 -11.14
CA TYR A 52 -0.76 -7.79 -11.08
C TYR A 52 -0.16 -7.33 -12.41
N ALA A 53 0.37 -8.27 -13.20
CA ALA A 53 0.82 -8.01 -14.58
C ALA A 53 -0.31 -7.48 -15.49
N GLU A 54 -1.57 -7.84 -15.22
CA GLU A 54 -2.72 -7.30 -15.96
C GLU A 54 -3.08 -5.91 -15.45
N MET A 55 -2.88 -5.63 -14.15
CA MET A 55 -3.08 -4.32 -13.56
C MET A 55 -2.09 -3.27 -14.05
N THR A 56 -0.86 -3.69 -14.34
CA THR A 56 0.23 -2.83 -14.82
C THR A 56 0.19 -2.55 -16.32
N ARG A 57 -0.82 -3.02 -17.06
CA ARG A 57 -1.00 -2.63 -18.47
C ARG A 57 -1.24 -1.14 -18.65
N GLU A 58 -1.90 -0.53 -17.69
CA GLU A 58 -2.07 0.91 -17.58
C GLU A 58 -1.40 1.38 -16.28
N PRO A 59 -0.06 1.46 -16.26
CA PRO A 59 0.72 1.61 -15.02
C PRO A 59 0.44 2.94 -14.30
N ASP A 60 -0.02 3.96 -15.03
CA ASP A 60 -0.33 5.29 -14.50
C ASP A 60 -1.82 5.47 -14.12
N THR A 61 -2.66 4.47 -14.36
CA THR A 61 -4.07 4.52 -13.98
C THR A 61 -4.18 4.16 -12.48
N PRO A 62 -4.91 4.95 -11.66
CA PRO A 62 -5.22 4.60 -10.29
C PRO A 62 -5.85 3.21 -10.22
N VAL A 63 -5.34 2.33 -9.36
CA VAL A 63 -5.91 0.98 -9.21
C VAL A 63 -7.33 1.00 -8.64
N HIS A 64 -7.66 2.09 -7.93
CA HIS A 64 -8.97 2.34 -7.36
C HIS A 64 -9.51 3.70 -7.85
N HIS A 65 -10.69 3.68 -8.47
CA HIS A 65 -11.41 4.88 -8.90
C HIS A 65 -12.63 5.12 -8.01
N CYS A 66 -12.48 5.92 -6.95
CA CYS A 66 -13.65 6.46 -6.26
C CYS A 66 -14.16 7.67 -7.03
N ARG A 67 -15.32 7.55 -7.71
CA ARG A 67 -15.86 8.57 -8.63
C ARG A 67 -16.24 9.91 -7.95
N ARG A 68 -16.16 10.03 -6.62
CA ARG A 68 -16.33 11.26 -5.83
C ARG A 68 -15.49 11.16 -4.54
N ALA A 69 -15.25 12.27 -3.86
CA ALA A 69 -14.85 12.27 -2.44
C ALA A 69 -15.98 11.62 -1.65
N CYS A 70 -16.01 10.29 -1.59
CA CYS A 70 -17.25 9.62 -1.31
C CYS A 70 -17.34 9.01 0.07
N PRO A 71 -18.34 9.42 0.87
CA PRO A 71 -18.77 8.68 2.05
C PRO A 71 -19.58 7.43 1.65
N HIS A 72 -19.26 6.81 0.51
CA HIS A 72 -19.78 5.48 0.23
C HIS A 72 -19.12 4.55 1.23
N THR A 73 -19.90 4.06 2.18
CA THR A 73 -19.61 2.75 2.75
C THR A 73 -19.47 1.80 1.57
N HIS A 74 -18.24 1.35 1.28
CA HIS A 74 -18.07 0.16 0.44
C HIS A 74 -19.06 -0.87 0.98
N ARG A 75 -19.81 -1.49 0.06
CA ARG A 75 -20.91 -2.37 0.44
C ARG A 75 -20.39 -3.31 1.51
N ARG A 76 -21.09 -3.37 2.65
CA ARG A 76 -20.78 -4.35 3.69
C ARG A 76 -20.61 -5.69 3.00
N HIS A 77 -19.56 -6.42 3.35
CA HIS A 77 -19.31 -7.74 2.83
C HIS A 77 -20.63 -8.54 2.78
N ILE A 78 -21.08 -8.86 1.56
CA ILE A 78 -22.32 -9.60 1.35
C ILE A 78 -21.94 -11.06 1.29
N ALA A 79 -22.32 -11.81 2.34
CA ALA A 79 -22.05 -13.23 2.39
C ALA A 79 -22.63 -13.94 1.16
N GLY A 80 -21.83 -14.81 0.55
CA GLY A 80 -22.23 -15.55 -0.64
C GLY A 80 -21.07 -16.23 -1.33
N GLN A 81 -21.40 -17.04 -2.35
CA GLN A 81 -20.45 -17.85 -3.09
C GLN A 81 -19.34 -17.05 -3.80
N THR A 82 -19.53 -15.74 -3.97
CA THR A 82 -18.59 -14.84 -4.63
C THR A 82 -18.42 -13.55 -3.83
N CYS A 83 -18.44 -13.61 -2.50
CA CYS A 83 -18.36 -12.41 -1.64
C CYS A 83 -17.12 -11.54 -1.92
N TRP A 84 -16.03 -12.14 -2.42
CA TRP A 84 -14.83 -11.45 -2.88
C TRP A 84 -15.07 -10.45 -4.04
N GLN A 85 -16.20 -10.58 -4.75
CA GLN A 85 -16.61 -9.60 -5.76
C GLN A 85 -16.88 -8.25 -5.09
N THR A 86 -17.54 -8.25 -3.93
CA THR A 86 -17.85 -7.02 -3.19
C THR A 86 -16.68 -6.46 -2.38
N THR A 87 -15.54 -7.15 -2.33
CA THR A 87 -14.32 -6.69 -1.65
C THR A 87 -13.24 -6.34 -2.67
N ILE A 88 -12.61 -7.34 -3.27
CA ILE A 88 -11.50 -7.14 -4.21
C ILE A 88 -11.96 -6.57 -5.55
N SER A 89 -13.11 -7.02 -6.07
CA SER A 89 -13.52 -6.56 -7.41
C SER A 89 -14.12 -5.16 -7.38
N ASP A 90 -14.80 -4.78 -6.30
CA ASP A 90 -15.22 -3.39 -6.12
C ASP A 90 -14.01 -2.46 -5.88
N PHE A 91 -12.91 -3.00 -5.34
CA PHE A 91 -11.67 -2.26 -5.13
C PHE A 91 -10.89 -2.08 -6.43
N PHE A 92 -10.57 -3.17 -7.13
CA PHE A 92 -9.90 -3.20 -8.42
C PHE A 92 -10.91 -3.24 -9.55
N ASP A 93 -11.13 -2.11 -10.23
CA ASP A 93 -12.15 -1.98 -11.27
C ASP A 93 -12.05 -3.12 -12.31
N PRO A 94 -13.05 -4.03 -12.39
CA PRO A 94 -13.01 -5.17 -13.32
C PRO A 94 -13.12 -4.73 -14.78
N ARG A 95 -13.48 -3.47 -15.06
CA ARG A 95 -13.44 -2.88 -16.40
C ARG A 95 -12.01 -2.51 -16.81
N SER A 96 -11.18 -2.18 -15.83
CA SER A 96 -9.78 -1.81 -16.03
C SER A 96 -8.87 -3.04 -16.07
N PHE A 97 -9.27 -4.15 -15.41
CA PHE A 97 -8.42 -5.34 -15.27
C PHE A 97 -9.05 -6.59 -15.88
N ARG A 98 -8.43 -7.09 -16.96
CA ARG A 98 -8.87 -8.32 -17.62
C ARG A 98 -8.54 -9.54 -16.77
N ARG A 99 -9.58 -10.32 -16.42
CA ARG A 99 -9.41 -11.62 -15.78
C ARG A 99 -9.12 -12.69 -16.81
N LYS A 100 -8.16 -13.55 -16.50
CA LYS A 100 -7.89 -14.77 -17.26
C LYS A 100 -8.71 -15.91 -16.64
N ILE A 101 -8.98 -16.93 -17.44
CA ILE A 101 -9.50 -18.20 -16.92
C ILE A 101 -8.31 -19.15 -16.85
N ILE A 102 -8.08 -19.73 -15.68
CA ILE A 102 -7.03 -20.73 -15.45
C ILE A 102 -7.65 -22.03 -14.95
N GLU A 103 -6.88 -23.12 -15.06
CA GLU A 103 -7.26 -24.39 -14.48
C GLU A 103 -7.14 -24.35 -12.95
N LYS A 104 -8.18 -24.83 -12.28
CA LYS A 104 -8.19 -24.97 -10.83
C LYS A 104 -7.40 -26.22 -10.43
N PRO A 105 -6.62 -26.21 -9.33
CA PRO A 105 -6.02 -27.43 -8.77
C PRO A 105 -7.10 -28.32 -8.17
N THR A 106 -7.84 -28.99 -9.06
CA THR A 106 -9.08 -29.72 -8.75
C THR A 106 -8.86 -30.94 -7.87
N GLU A 107 -7.60 -31.36 -7.66
CA GLU A 107 -7.23 -32.44 -6.73
C GLU A 107 -7.33 -32.00 -5.28
N LYS A 108 -7.10 -30.70 -5.04
CA LYS A 108 -7.02 -30.10 -3.71
C LYS A 108 -8.20 -29.16 -3.43
N LEU A 109 -8.92 -28.69 -4.47
CA LEU A 109 -10.05 -27.78 -4.35
C LEU A 109 -11.38 -28.39 -4.85
N PRO A 110 -12.49 -28.25 -4.11
CA PRO A 110 -13.83 -28.68 -4.51
C PRO A 110 -14.24 -28.18 -5.90
N LEU A 111 -14.77 -29.08 -6.75
CA LEU A 111 -15.15 -28.78 -8.14
C LEU A 111 -16.27 -27.73 -8.25
N GLN A 112 -17.33 -27.88 -7.47
CA GLN A 112 -18.51 -27.01 -7.57
C GLN A 112 -18.30 -25.64 -6.92
N GLN A 113 -17.25 -25.50 -6.12
CA GLN A 113 -16.94 -24.24 -5.48
C GLN A 113 -16.18 -23.31 -6.43
N ARG A 114 -16.63 -22.05 -6.45
CA ARG A 114 -16.00 -20.99 -7.24
C ARG A 114 -14.86 -20.38 -6.43
N TYR A 115 -13.81 -20.00 -7.14
CA TYR A 115 -12.67 -19.31 -6.58
C TYR A 115 -12.25 -18.15 -7.47
N LEU A 116 -11.63 -17.14 -6.88
CA LEU A 116 -10.80 -16.17 -7.59
C LEU A 116 -9.34 -16.42 -7.21
N CYS A 117 -8.53 -16.81 -8.20
CA CYS A 117 -7.09 -16.93 -8.01
C CYS A 117 -6.43 -15.55 -8.15
N LEU A 118 -5.54 -15.23 -7.23
CA LEU A 118 -4.73 -14.02 -7.21
C LEU A 118 -3.25 -14.38 -7.20
N ASP A 119 -2.41 -13.54 -7.79
CA ASP A 119 -0.99 -13.54 -7.41
C ASP A 119 -0.77 -12.78 -6.11
N ARG A 120 0.43 -12.96 -5.55
CA ARG A 120 0.86 -12.32 -4.32
C ARG A 120 0.82 -10.81 -4.39
N GLU A 121 1.25 -10.24 -5.50
CA GLU A 121 1.33 -8.80 -5.68
C GLU A 121 -0.05 -8.15 -5.68
N VAL A 122 -1.09 -8.79 -6.25
CA VAL A 122 -2.48 -8.31 -6.14
C VAL A 122 -2.97 -8.33 -4.69
N LEU A 123 -2.69 -9.40 -3.95
CA LEU A 123 -3.09 -9.49 -2.55
C LEU A 123 -2.39 -8.42 -1.72
N HIS A 124 -1.07 -8.27 -1.87
CA HIS A 124 -0.30 -7.26 -1.15
C HIS A 124 -0.74 -5.84 -1.51
N ALA A 125 -0.98 -5.56 -2.80
CA ALA A 125 -1.55 -4.29 -3.27
C ALA A 125 -2.89 -3.98 -2.61
N PHE A 126 -3.77 -4.97 -2.51
CA PHE A 126 -5.06 -4.82 -1.85
C PHE A 126 -4.87 -4.47 -0.36
N ILE A 127 -4.01 -5.20 0.35
CA ILE A 127 -3.74 -4.95 1.76
C ILE A 127 -3.16 -3.55 1.98
N LEU A 128 -2.18 -3.14 1.17
CA LEU A 128 -1.58 -1.79 1.21
C LEU A 128 -2.62 -0.69 1.12
N CYS A 129 -3.57 -0.84 0.21
CA CYS A 129 -4.60 0.17 0.03
C CYS A 129 -5.72 0.11 1.08
N MET A 130 -5.86 -1.03 1.78
CA MET A 130 -6.91 -1.23 2.78
C MET A 130 -6.50 -0.83 4.20
N ILE A 131 -5.19 -0.82 4.51
CA ILE A 131 -4.68 -0.42 5.82
C ILE A 131 -4.77 1.12 5.97
N PRO A 132 -5.43 1.65 7.02
CA PRO A 132 -5.54 3.10 7.21
C PRO A 132 -4.19 3.77 7.49
N ALA A 133 -4.01 4.98 6.98
CA ALA A 133 -2.79 5.75 7.22
C ALA A 133 -2.53 5.98 8.73
N SER A 134 -3.51 6.40 9.52
CA SER A 134 -3.33 6.74 10.94
C SER A 134 -3.28 5.53 11.89
N PHE A 135 -3.17 4.31 11.38
CA PHE A 135 -3.36 3.12 12.19
C PHE A 135 -2.14 2.75 13.03
N ALA A 136 -2.17 2.92 14.36
CA ALA A 136 -1.16 2.32 15.24
C ALA A 136 -1.56 0.88 15.60
N PRO A 137 -0.74 -0.16 15.29
CA PRO A 137 -1.07 -1.53 15.66
C PRO A 137 -1.20 -1.65 17.17
N LYS A 138 -2.35 -2.17 17.62
CA LYS A 138 -2.66 -2.33 19.05
C LYS A 138 -1.73 -3.31 19.76
N LYS A 139 -1.05 -4.18 19.00
CA LYS A 139 0.05 -5.07 19.40
C LYS A 139 0.55 -5.77 18.14
N ILE A 140 1.84 -5.63 17.81
CA ILE A 140 2.51 -6.58 16.91
C ILE A 140 2.85 -7.79 17.77
N GLU A 141 1.83 -8.48 18.29
CA GLU A 141 2.03 -9.85 18.72
C GLU A 141 2.26 -10.61 17.41
N LEU A 142 3.51 -11.08 17.22
CA LEU A 142 3.98 -11.78 16.03
C LEU A 142 2.84 -12.63 15.44
N ALA A 143 2.20 -12.14 14.36
CA ALA A 143 1.09 -12.80 13.68
C ALA A 143 1.51 -14.13 13.01
N ARG A 144 2.72 -14.61 13.31
CA ARG A 144 3.36 -15.78 12.72
C ARG A 144 2.64 -17.10 13.03
N ALA A 145 1.67 -17.12 13.94
CA ALA A 145 0.97 -18.34 14.35
C ALA A 145 -0.55 -18.34 14.09
N THR A 146 -1.15 -17.27 13.56
CA THR A 146 -2.61 -17.18 13.43
C THR A 146 -3.09 -17.44 12.00
N GLU A 147 -4.08 -18.31 11.85
CA GLU A 147 -4.80 -18.56 10.59
C GLU A 147 -5.65 -17.36 10.15
N THR A 148 -5.77 -16.33 10.97
CA THR A 148 -6.49 -15.10 10.66
C THR A 148 -5.54 -13.90 10.79
N PHE A 149 -5.56 -13.06 9.77
CA PHE A 149 -5.01 -11.70 9.79
C PHE A 149 -6.18 -10.72 9.88
N GLU A 150 -6.24 -9.94 10.94
CA GLU A 150 -7.26 -8.90 11.11
C GLU A 150 -6.56 -7.58 11.37
N GLU A 151 -6.76 -6.62 10.46
CA GLU A 151 -6.16 -5.31 10.56
C GLU A 151 -7.11 -4.19 10.12
N GLY A 152 -7.38 -3.24 11.01
CA GLY A 152 -8.38 -2.20 10.82
C GLY A 152 -9.76 -2.77 10.44
N PHE A 153 -10.12 -2.66 9.15
CA PHE A 153 -11.39 -3.14 8.59
C PHE A 153 -11.23 -4.42 7.76
N LEU A 154 -10.00 -4.87 7.56
CA LEU A 154 -9.64 -5.99 6.73
C LEU A 154 -9.51 -7.23 7.59
N LYS A 155 -10.22 -8.30 7.22
CA LYS A 155 -10.04 -9.62 7.80
C LYS A 155 -9.71 -10.61 6.68
N ILE A 156 -8.61 -11.32 6.83
CA ILE A 156 -8.17 -12.40 5.93
C ILE A 156 -8.10 -13.67 6.77
N ASP A 157 -9.00 -14.61 6.50
CA ASP A 157 -8.99 -15.93 7.10
C ASP A 157 -8.33 -16.92 6.13
N VAL A 158 -7.28 -17.60 6.56
CA VAL A 158 -6.69 -18.75 5.89
C VAL A 158 -7.56 -19.97 6.21
N LYS A 159 -8.34 -20.44 5.24
CA LYS A 159 -9.32 -21.53 5.45
C LYS A 159 -8.70 -22.91 5.34
N SER A 160 -7.67 -23.04 4.52
CA SER A 160 -6.94 -24.30 4.36
C SER A 160 -5.56 -24.07 3.78
N ARG A 161 -4.60 -24.83 4.32
CA ARG A 161 -3.32 -25.18 3.70
C ARG A 161 -3.23 -26.70 3.71
N GLY A 162 -2.53 -27.33 2.77
CA GLY A 162 -2.28 -28.77 2.86
C GLY A 162 -1.66 -29.12 4.21
N GLU A 163 -1.98 -30.30 4.79
CA GLU A 163 -1.50 -30.72 6.11
C GLU A 163 0.03 -30.70 6.24
N ASP A 164 0.72 -30.90 5.11
CA ASP A 164 2.17 -30.87 4.95
C ASP A 164 2.71 -29.50 4.50
N GLY A 165 1.87 -28.46 4.53
CA GLY A 165 2.15 -27.17 3.90
C GLY A 165 2.08 -27.20 2.38
N SER A 166 1.87 -28.36 1.75
CA SER A 166 1.84 -28.53 0.30
C SER A 166 0.39 -28.45 -0.21
N GLY A 167 -0.02 -27.26 -0.64
CA GLY A 167 -1.35 -27.10 -1.20
C GLY A 167 -1.68 -25.67 -1.59
N PRO A 168 -2.75 -25.47 -2.37
CA PRO A 168 -3.23 -24.14 -2.65
C PRO A 168 -3.65 -23.47 -1.34
N VAL A 169 -3.18 -22.25 -1.12
CA VAL A 169 -3.63 -21.46 0.02
C VAL A 169 -5.00 -20.86 -0.30
N VAL A 170 -5.99 -21.28 0.49
CA VAL A 170 -7.37 -20.80 0.37
C VAL A 170 -7.61 -19.73 1.39
N LEU A 171 -8.05 -18.57 0.92
CA LEU A 171 -8.33 -17.41 1.75
C LEU A 171 -9.81 -17.05 1.68
N HIS A 172 -10.35 -16.50 2.75
CA HIS A 172 -11.58 -15.74 2.74
C HIS A 172 -11.27 -14.32 3.19
N ILE A 173 -11.66 -13.34 2.37
CA ILE A 173 -11.40 -11.93 2.65
C ILE A 173 -12.73 -11.25 2.94
N ALA A 174 -12.85 -10.74 4.16
CA ALA A 174 -13.98 -9.94 4.59
C ALA A 174 -13.53 -8.51 4.88
N HIS A 175 -14.39 -7.57 4.54
CA HIS A 175 -14.25 -6.17 4.93
C HIS A 175 -15.38 -5.83 5.90
N ASN A 176 -15.03 -5.45 7.12
CA ASN A 176 -15.93 -5.09 8.20
C ASN A 176 -15.90 -3.57 8.40
N PRO A 177 -16.62 -2.79 7.59
CA PRO A 177 -16.62 -1.34 7.74
C PRO A 177 -17.22 -0.95 9.10
N VAL A 178 -16.49 -0.17 9.90
CA VAL A 178 -17.07 0.47 11.08
C VAL A 178 -17.90 1.67 10.59
N PRO A 179 -19.22 1.72 10.84
CA PRO A 179 -20.11 2.73 10.27
C PRO A 179 -19.73 4.18 10.58
N SER A 180 -18.93 4.42 11.61
CA SER A 180 -18.54 5.74 12.09
C SER A 180 -17.17 6.21 11.62
N VAL A 181 -16.35 5.34 11.01
CA VAL A 181 -15.00 5.70 10.58
C VAL A 181 -15.00 5.85 9.07
N GLN A 182 -15.09 7.09 8.60
CA GLN A 182 -14.69 7.41 7.23
C GLN A 182 -13.19 7.16 7.16
N VAL A 183 -12.80 6.00 6.64
CA VAL A 183 -11.42 5.80 6.21
C VAL A 183 -11.28 6.62 4.95
N PRO A 184 -10.46 7.68 4.93
CA PRO A 184 -10.09 8.24 3.65
C PRO A 184 -9.30 7.15 2.94
N TRP A 185 -9.95 6.44 2.00
CA TRP A 185 -9.34 5.49 1.06
C TRP A 185 -8.48 6.25 0.04
N ASN A 186 -7.68 7.21 0.53
CA ASN A 186 -7.09 8.32 -0.23
C ASN A 186 -5.79 7.95 -0.92
N HIS A 187 -5.57 6.66 -1.09
CA HIS A 187 -4.47 6.16 -1.87
C HIS A 187 -5.01 5.95 -3.28
N SER A 188 -5.22 7.05 -4.01
CA SER A 188 -5.31 7.04 -5.49
C SER A 188 -3.96 6.64 -6.07
N LEU A 189 -3.43 5.49 -5.64
CA LEU A 189 -2.15 4.96 -6.06
C LEU A 189 -2.34 4.32 -7.42
N THR A 190 -1.37 4.56 -8.30
CA THR A 190 -1.34 3.86 -9.58
C THR A 190 -0.76 2.46 -9.41
N ALA A 191 -0.96 1.59 -10.39
CA ALA A 191 -0.32 0.28 -10.39
C ALA A 191 1.22 0.41 -10.35
N HIS A 192 1.79 1.42 -11.02
CA HIS A 192 3.23 1.69 -10.94
C HIS A 192 3.68 2.10 -9.53
N GLU A 193 2.90 2.96 -8.86
CA GLU A 193 3.20 3.42 -7.51
C GLU A 193 3.18 2.26 -6.51
N ILE A 194 2.16 1.40 -6.58
CA ILE A 194 2.09 0.20 -5.74
C ILE A 194 3.24 -0.75 -6.05
N LYS A 195 3.58 -0.97 -7.32
CA LYS A 195 4.70 -1.82 -7.70
C LYS A 195 5.99 -1.35 -7.05
N CYS A 196 6.27 -0.05 -7.13
CA CYS A 196 7.47 0.54 -6.54
C CYS A 196 7.46 0.38 -5.01
N ILE A 197 6.31 0.52 -4.35
CA ILE A 197 6.18 0.24 -2.91
C ILE A 197 6.54 -1.23 -2.59
N LEU A 198 5.98 -2.18 -3.34
CA LEU A 198 6.22 -3.61 -3.16
C LEU A 198 7.66 -4.02 -3.49
N GLU A 199 8.31 -3.33 -4.43
CA GLU A 199 9.72 -3.50 -4.77
C GLU A 199 10.66 -2.76 -3.81
N HIS A 200 10.14 -2.27 -2.67
CA HIS A 200 10.92 -1.55 -1.67
C HIS A 200 11.62 -0.34 -2.28
N TYR A 201 10.89 0.46 -3.06
CA TYR A 201 11.38 1.71 -3.60
C TYR A 201 11.22 2.86 -2.57
N PRO A 202 12.18 3.80 -2.52
CA PRO A 202 12.21 4.87 -1.54
C PRO A 202 11.00 5.79 -1.37
N PRO A 203 10.90 6.49 -0.21
CA PRO A 203 9.70 6.71 0.62
C PRO A 203 8.61 7.61 0.02
N TYR A 204 8.75 8.01 -1.23
CA TYR A 204 7.80 8.89 -1.88
C TYR A 204 7.82 8.68 -3.39
N TYR A 205 6.90 7.86 -3.90
CA TYR A 205 6.87 7.48 -5.31
C TYR A 205 5.73 8.12 -6.10
N ARG A 206 5.19 9.24 -5.65
CA ARG A 206 4.21 9.93 -6.49
C ARG A 206 4.89 10.40 -7.77
N LYS A 207 4.51 9.80 -8.91
CA LYS A 207 5.08 10.12 -10.23
C LYS A 207 4.81 11.59 -10.59
N THR A 208 3.63 12.04 -10.21
CA THR A 208 3.15 13.39 -10.39
C THR A 208 2.57 13.88 -9.08
N LEU A 209 3.01 15.06 -8.61
CA LEU A 209 2.36 15.70 -7.48
C LEU A 209 1.42 16.74 -8.02
N TYR A 210 0.39 17.08 -7.25
CA TYR A 210 -0.55 18.11 -7.65
C TYR A 210 -0.45 19.27 -6.68
N TYR A 211 -0.07 20.43 -7.20
CA TYR A 211 -0.07 21.69 -6.47
C TYR A 211 -1.15 22.58 -7.08
N HIS A 212 -2.21 22.89 -6.31
CA HIS A 212 -3.39 23.60 -6.81
C HIS A 212 -3.95 23.02 -8.13
N HIS A 213 -4.14 21.69 -8.17
CA HIS A 213 -4.61 20.93 -9.35
C HIS A 213 -3.66 20.96 -10.56
N ARG A 214 -2.48 21.57 -10.45
CA ARG A 214 -1.47 21.56 -11.49
C ARG A 214 -0.43 20.48 -11.21
N PRO A 215 -0.08 19.66 -12.21
CA PRO A 215 0.93 18.64 -12.03
C PRO A 215 2.31 19.28 -11.84
N ILE A 216 3.10 18.75 -10.91
CA ILE A 216 4.52 19.03 -10.77
C ILE A 216 5.30 17.72 -10.88
N PRO A 217 6.50 17.74 -11.50
CA PRO A 217 7.34 16.55 -11.61
C PRO A 217 7.67 15.98 -10.24
N SER A 218 7.86 14.66 -10.18
CA SER A 218 8.32 14.01 -8.95
C SER A 218 9.63 14.65 -8.45
N PRO A 219 9.76 14.91 -7.13
CA PRO A 219 11.00 15.37 -6.52
C PRO A 219 12.10 14.31 -6.57
N ILE A 220 11.76 13.04 -6.88
CA ILE A 220 12.71 11.95 -7.00
C ILE A 220 12.79 11.54 -8.47
N ARG A 221 13.89 11.91 -9.13
CA ARG A 221 14.15 11.55 -10.55
C ARG A 221 15.10 10.36 -10.69
N SER A 222 15.87 10.11 -9.63
CA SER A 222 16.84 9.03 -9.54
C SER A 222 16.88 8.45 -8.13
N PHE A 223 17.44 7.25 -7.97
CA PHE A 223 17.65 6.64 -6.66
C PHE A 223 18.52 7.49 -5.72
N GLU A 224 19.35 8.38 -6.26
CA GLU A 224 20.16 9.29 -5.44
C GLU A 224 19.32 10.40 -4.80
N ASP A 225 18.26 10.88 -5.46
CA ASP A 225 17.43 12.01 -4.99
C ASP A 225 16.64 11.70 -3.71
N VAL A 226 16.41 10.42 -3.50
CA VAL A 226 15.80 9.80 -2.32
C VAL A 226 16.44 10.30 -1.02
N LYS A 227 17.76 10.40 -0.99
CA LYS A 227 18.52 10.79 0.20
C LYS A 227 18.69 12.31 0.29
N ARG A 228 18.20 13.06 -0.71
CA ARG A 228 18.48 14.49 -0.87
C ARG A 228 17.50 15.41 -0.13
N GLY A 229 16.30 14.93 0.17
CA GLY A 229 15.35 15.60 1.06
C GLY A 229 14.43 16.64 0.40
N GLY A 230 14.56 16.92 -0.90
CA GLY A 230 13.61 17.78 -1.61
C GLY A 230 12.19 17.19 -1.65
N TRP A 231 12.05 15.87 -1.55
CA TRP A 231 10.75 15.21 -1.42
C TRP A 231 10.04 15.52 -0.08
N VAL A 232 10.78 15.74 1.01
CA VAL A 232 10.20 16.14 2.31
C VAL A 232 9.56 17.52 2.15
N VAL A 233 10.28 18.44 1.51
CA VAL A 233 9.78 19.79 1.21
C VAL A 233 8.57 19.72 0.28
N ALA A 234 8.61 18.89 -0.76
CA ALA A 234 7.50 18.68 -1.67
C ALA A 234 6.24 18.19 -0.94
N VAL A 235 6.38 17.25 0.01
CA VAL A 235 5.28 16.73 0.82
C VAL A 235 4.58 17.86 1.57
N GLY A 236 5.33 18.70 2.28
CA GLY A 236 4.73 19.79 3.06
C GLY A 236 4.19 20.94 2.22
N LEU A 237 4.87 21.31 1.13
CA LEU A 237 4.38 22.36 0.22
C LEU A 237 3.10 21.98 -0.51
N THR A 238 2.99 20.71 -0.93
CA THR A 238 1.78 20.22 -1.64
C THR A 238 0.70 19.72 -0.69
N LYS A 239 1.02 19.56 0.61
CA LYS A 239 0.19 18.85 1.59
C LYS A 239 -0.28 17.48 1.08
N CYS A 240 0.49 16.87 0.18
CA CYS A 240 0.18 15.54 -0.29
C CYS A 240 0.42 14.54 0.85
N GLU A 241 -0.38 13.49 0.88
CA GLU A 241 -0.16 12.41 1.82
C GLU A 241 1.09 11.63 1.41
N PRO A 242 2.12 11.54 2.27
CA PRO A 242 3.28 10.73 1.98
C PRO A 242 2.88 9.25 1.89
N VAL A 243 3.41 8.57 0.88
CA VAL A 243 3.28 7.11 0.77
C VAL A 243 4.03 6.48 1.96
N PRO A 244 3.55 5.37 2.55
CA PRO A 244 4.25 4.80 3.68
C PRO A 244 5.68 4.36 3.34
N VAL A 245 6.58 4.49 4.30
CA VAL A 245 8.01 4.21 4.14
C VAL A 245 8.26 2.73 4.44
N TYR A 246 8.37 1.88 3.42
CA TYR A 246 8.61 0.43 3.55
C TYR A 246 10.09 0.01 3.49
N MET A 247 10.99 0.99 3.43
CA MET A 247 12.34 0.83 2.86
C MET A 247 13.42 0.19 3.72
N ASP A 248 13.26 0.12 5.03
CA ASP A 248 14.40 -0.15 5.91
C ASP A 248 14.43 -1.57 6.47
N ILE A 249 13.84 -2.55 5.77
CA ILE A 249 13.48 -3.84 6.41
C ILE A 249 14.16 -5.06 5.78
N LEU A 250 14.67 -5.00 4.54
CA LEU A 250 15.20 -6.22 3.93
C LEU A 250 16.54 -6.68 4.53
N ASP A 251 17.39 -5.76 4.98
CA ASP A 251 18.76 -6.12 5.41
C ASP A 251 19.23 -5.56 6.77
N ASP A 252 18.45 -4.72 7.46
CA ASP A 252 18.87 -4.10 8.73
C ASP A 252 17.93 -4.49 9.90
N PRO A 253 18.41 -5.22 10.91
CA PRO A 253 17.58 -5.68 12.03
C PRO A 253 17.14 -4.50 12.90
N ILE A 254 15.85 -4.12 12.80
CA ILE A 254 15.04 -3.33 13.77
C ILE A 254 15.54 -1.89 14.08
N ASN A 255 16.83 -1.62 14.03
CA ASN A 255 17.48 -0.46 14.65
C ASN A 255 17.62 0.75 13.73
N ASN A 256 17.32 0.61 12.43
CA ASN A 256 17.50 1.68 11.45
C ASN A 256 16.23 1.98 10.66
N ARG A 257 15.07 1.83 11.30
CA ARG A 257 13.78 2.20 10.71
C ARG A 257 13.78 3.67 10.32
N GLY A 258 13.34 3.98 9.12
CA GLY A 258 13.35 5.33 8.57
C GLY A 258 14.74 5.80 8.13
N ALA A 259 15.76 4.95 7.96
CA ALA A 259 17.14 5.38 7.66
C ALA A 259 17.22 6.40 6.52
N VAL A 260 16.46 6.16 5.46
CA VAL A 260 16.36 7.07 4.31
C VAL A 260 15.72 8.40 4.69
N PHE A 261 14.63 8.37 5.46
CA PHE A 261 14.01 9.59 5.99
C PHE A 261 14.99 10.36 6.89
N TRP A 262 15.62 9.71 7.86
CA TRP A 262 16.58 10.37 8.76
C TRP A 262 17.77 10.96 8.00
N ARG A 263 18.25 10.29 6.94
CA ARG A 263 19.30 10.84 6.07
C ARG A 263 18.81 12.07 5.30
N ALA A 264 17.59 12.04 4.78
CA ALA A 264 16.96 13.19 4.15
C ALA A 264 16.80 14.37 5.12
N ILE A 265 16.36 14.13 6.35
CA ILE A 265 16.22 15.17 7.40
C ILE A 265 17.57 15.79 7.75
N ARG A 266 18.62 14.99 7.95
CA ARG A 266 19.99 15.50 8.18
C ARG A 266 20.47 16.37 7.03
N ARG A 267 20.12 16.02 5.79
CA ARG A 267 20.47 16.82 4.62
C ARG A 267 19.69 18.12 4.55
N VAL A 268 18.38 18.10 4.79
CA VAL A 268 17.56 19.33 4.89
C VAL A 268 18.14 20.27 5.93
N LYS A 269 18.49 19.76 7.13
CA LYS A 269 19.16 20.51 8.18
C LYS A 269 20.49 21.12 7.69
N ALA A 270 21.34 20.32 7.06
CA ALA A 270 22.62 20.79 6.54
C ALA A 270 22.46 21.91 5.49
N ILE A 271 21.44 21.84 4.63
CA ILE A 271 21.16 22.87 3.62
C ILE A 271 20.70 24.17 4.30
N ILE A 272 19.81 24.07 5.28
CA ILE A 272 19.37 25.25 6.04
C ILE A 272 20.58 25.88 6.74
N GLN A 273 21.34 25.10 7.49
CA GLN A 273 22.46 25.59 8.28
C GLN A 273 23.59 26.21 7.43
N ASN A 274 23.97 25.56 6.34
CA ASN A 274 25.14 25.98 5.56
C ASN A 274 24.80 27.00 4.46
N ASN A 275 23.58 26.95 3.91
CA ASN A 275 23.24 27.73 2.71
C ASN A 275 22.15 28.77 2.96
N ILE A 276 21.20 28.55 3.87
CA ILE A 276 20.05 29.46 4.07
C ILE A 276 20.31 30.39 5.26
N GLN A 277 20.64 29.84 6.42
CA GLN A 277 20.87 30.60 7.65
C GLN A 277 21.89 31.75 7.46
N PRO A 278 23.03 31.58 6.77
CA PRO A 278 23.97 32.68 6.58
C PRO A 278 23.42 33.86 5.77
N LEU A 279 22.41 33.65 4.92
CA LEU A 279 21.87 34.64 3.99
C LEU A 279 20.73 35.49 4.58
N PHE A 280 20.02 34.95 5.58
CA PHE A 280 18.79 35.52 6.12
C PHE A 280 18.94 35.77 7.63
N GLN A 281 19.48 36.94 7.97
CA GLN A 281 19.81 37.35 9.35
C GLN A 281 18.81 38.34 9.96
N GLU A 282 17.81 38.78 9.18
CA GLU A 282 16.78 39.69 9.69
C GLU A 282 16.03 39.05 10.85
N PRO A 283 15.68 39.79 11.92
CA PRO A 283 15.16 39.21 13.15
C PRO A 283 13.96 38.28 12.97
N GLY A 284 13.06 38.59 12.03
CA GLY A 284 11.90 37.76 11.70
C GLY A 284 12.27 36.45 11.01
N GLU A 285 13.14 36.51 10.00
CA GLU A 285 13.59 35.34 9.22
C GLU A 285 14.48 34.43 10.06
N ALA A 286 15.44 35.02 10.78
CA ALA A 286 16.34 34.30 11.67
C ALA A 286 15.57 33.53 12.76
N LYS A 287 14.48 34.11 13.27
CA LYS A 287 13.59 33.44 14.23
C LYS A 287 12.92 32.20 13.64
N ASP A 288 12.38 32.30 12.43
CA ASP A 288 11.70 31.17 11.77
C ASP A 288 12.70 30.08 11.36
N ILE A 289 13.88 30.47 10.86
CA ILE A 289 14.98 29.53 10.55
C ILE A 289 15.41 28.80 11.83
N CYS A 290 15.62 29.51 12.94
CA CYS A 290 15.94 28.89 14.22
C CYS A 290 14.83 27.92 14.69
N ALA A 291 13.56 28.25 14.46
CA ALA A 291 12.45 27.36 14.81
C ALA A 291 12.49 26.05 13.98
N VAL A 292 12.71 26.13 12.66
CA VAL A 292 12.87 24.93 11.81
C VAL A 292 14.11 24.13 12.20
N MET A 293 15.23 24.77 12.52
CA MET A 293 16.44 24.07 12.97
C MET A 293 16.19 23.29 14.26
N ARG A 294 15.55 23.91 15.27
CA ARG A 294 15.17 23.23 16.52
C ARG A 294 14.21 22.07 16.29
N LEU A 295 13.27 22.20 15.35
CA LEU A 295 12.38 21.13 14.92
C LEU A 295 13.18 19.95 14.38
N LEU A 296 14.10 20.20 13.45
CA LEU A 296 14.91 19.16 12.81
C LEU A 296 15.83 18.47 13.83
N ASP A 297 16.39 19.23 14.77
CA ASP A 297 17.19 18.70 15.88
C ASP A 297 16.36 17.77 16.76
N TYR A 298 15.22 18.27 17.25
CA TYR A 298 14.29 17.48 18.06
C TYR A 298 13.86 16.19 17.36
N VAL A 299 13.49 16.27 16.08
CA VAL A 299 13.06 15.11 15.30
C VAL A 299 14.19 14.08 15.12
N LEU A 300 15.43 14.53 14.94
CA LEU A 300 16.60 13.64 14.80
C LEU A 300 17.01 13.01 16.13
N GLU A 301 16.81 13.70 17.24
CA GLU A 301 17.16 13.26 18.60
C GLU A 301 16.08 12.35 19.20
N GLU A 302 14.83 12.81 19.21
CA GLU A 302 13.72 12.16 19.89
C GLU A 302 12.95 11.17 18.99
N MET A 303 13.18 11.22 17.67
CA MET A 303 12.52 10.36 16.68
C MET A 303 10.98 10.36 16.82
N THR A 304 10.40 11.49 17.24
CA THR A 304 8.98 11.63 17.56
C THR A 304 8.35 12.89 16.95
N ASP A 305 7.06 12.82 16.63
CA ASP A 305 6.21 13.94 16.23
C ASP A 305 5.46 14.59 17.40
N SER A 306 5.53 13.97 18.58
CA SER A 306 4.94 14.52 19.79
C SER A 306 5.67 15.80 20.18
N GLY A 307 4.94 16.86 20.55
CA GLY A 307 5.54 18.12 20.99
C GLY A 307 6.04 19.05 19.89
N LEU A 308 5.99 18.68 18.60
CA LEU A 308 6.45 19.53 17.49
C LEU A 308 5.74 20.89 17.44
N GLY A 309 4.44 20.92 17.76
CA GLY A 309 3.67 22.17 17.83
C GLY A 309 4.25 23.16 18.86
N GLY A 310 4.83 22.68 19.96
CA GLY A 310 5.47 23.50 20.99
C GLY A 310 6.74 24.21 20.50
N ILE A 311 7.48 23.60 19.57
CA ILE A 311 8.76 24.11 19.06
C ILE A 311 8.57 25.37 18.20
N ILE A 312 7.47 25.41 17.45
CA ILE A 312 7.15 26.51 16.54
C ILE A 312 6.35 27.62 17.20
N VAL A 313 5.98 27.50 18.47
CA VAL A 313 5.22 28.53 19.19
C VAL A 313 5.96 29.87 19.13
N GLY A 314 5.24 30.91 18.70
CA GLY A 314 5.76 32.26 18.55
C GLY A 314 6.55 32.51 17.25
N SER A 315 6.71 31.53 16.37
CA SER A 315 7.20 31.73 15.00
C SER A 315 6.04 32.04 14.04
N ARG A 316 6.35 32.50 12.83
CA ARG A 316 5.34 32.69 11.76
C ARG A 316 4.89 31.36 11.13
N LEU A 317 5.49 30.23 11.51
CA LEU A 317 5.20 28.89 10.99
C LEU A 317 3.89 28.30 11.53
N VAL A 318 3.31 28.89 12.59
CA VAL A 318 2.10 28.41 13.26
C VAL A 318 0.86 28.53 12.38
N ASP A 319 0.87 29.46 11.43
CA ASP A 319 -0.28 29.72 10.57
C ASP A 319 -0.26 28.81 9.32
N PRO A 320 -1.14 27.80 9.23
CA PRO A 320 -1.23 26.93 8.06
C PRO A 320 -1.73 27.64 6.80
N ASP A 321 -2.32 28.84 6.95
CA ASP A 321 -2.76 29.73 5.87
C ASP A 321 -1.64 30.68 5.42
N ALA A 322 -0.52 30.78 6.17
CA ALA A 322 0.68 31.51 5.76
C ALA A 322 1.41 30.88 4.56
N LEU A 323 0.96 29.71 4.10
CA LEU A 323 1.22 29.25 2.73
C LEU A 323 0.44 30.15 1.76
N GLU A 324 0.87 31.41 1.62
CA GLU A 324 0.54 32.21 0.43
C GLU A 324 0.85 31.36 -0.81
N ARG A 325 0.00 31.50 -1.83
CA ARG A 325 0.05 30.64 -3.01
C ARG A 325 1.37 30.84 -3.74
N LEU A 326 2.30 29.91 -3.57
CA LEU A 326 3.47 29.81 -4.43
C LEU A 326 2.99 29.64 -5.87
N THR A 327 3.78 30.07 -6.83
CA THR A 327 3.60 29.58 -8.19
C THR A 327 4.09 28.13 -8.27
N VAL A 328 3.66 27.41 -9.30
CA VAL A 328 4.18 26.06 -9.59
C VAL A 328 5.71 26.10 -9.72
N ASP A 329 6.25 27.12 -10.38
CA ASP A 329 7.69 27.27 -10.59
C ASP A 329 8.43 27.54 -9.29
N GLN A 330 7.89 28.39 -8.40
CA GLN A 330 8.46 28.62 -7.07
C GLN A 330 8.48 27.34 -6.22
N CYS A 331 7.41 26.54 -6.27
CA CYS A 331 7.36 25.24 -5.61
C CYS A 331 8.45 24.29 -6.15
N GLN A 332 8.61 24.21 -7.47
CA GLN A 332 9.65 23.39 -8.09
C GLN A 332 11.07 23.87 -7.76
N GLN A 333 11.30 25.18 -7.77
CA GLN A 333 12.58 25.79 -7.40
C GLN A 333 12.95 25.47 -5.95
N ALA A 334 11.99 25.63 -5.01
CA ALA A 334 12.18 25.26 -3.62
C ALA A 334 12.60 23.79 -3.48
N ILE A 335 11.89 22.86 -4.12
CA ILE A 335 12.23 21.43 -4.12
C ILE A 335 13.65 21.18 -4.66
N GLN A 336 14.02 21.85 -5.76
CA GLN A 336 15.33 21.68 -6.40
C GLN A 336 16.49 22.15 -5.54
N ILE A 337 16.33 23.23 -4.75
CA ILE A 337 17.36 23.72 -3.82
C ILE A 337 17.75 22.60 -2.84
N PHE A 338 16.76 21.88 -2.30
CA PHE A 338 17.02 20.79 -1.35
C PHE A 338 17.55 19.52 -2.03
N ASN A 339 17.19 19.28 -3.29
CA ASN A 339 17.75 18.17 -4.03
C ASN A 339 19.22 18.41 -4.40
N ASN A 340 19.58 19.58 -4.94
CA ASN A 340 20.84 19.72 -5.66
C ASN A 340 22.05 20.13 -4.78
N SER A 341 21.84 20.81 -3.65
CA SER A 341 22.88 21.70 -3.14
C SER A 341 23.27 21.47 -1.68
N PRO A 342 24.18 20.53 -1.34
CA PRO A 342 24.66 20.39 0.04
C PRO A 342 25.62 21.52 0.45
N ARG A 343 26.40 22.09 -0.48
CA ARG A 343 27.27 23.26 -0.28
C ARG A 343 27.36 24.08 -1.57
N LEU A 344 27.23 25.39 -1.45
CA LEU A 344 27.28 26.32 -2.57
C LEU A 344 28.47 27.26 -2.42
N ASP A 345 29.00 27.72 -3.56
CA ASP A 345 29.90 28.85 -3.64
C ASP A 345 29.14 30.17 -3.48
N THR A 346 29.85 31.30 -3.48
CA THR A 346 29.25 32.63 -3.30
C THR A 346 28.19 32.93 -4.36
N GLU A 347 28.43 32.58 -5.63
CA GLU A 347 27.46 32.77 -6.71
C GLU A 347 26.20 31.90 -6.50
N GLY A 348 26.38 30.64 -6.11
CA GLY A 348 25.28 29.75 -5.75
C GLY A 348 24.46 30.27 -4.58
N LEU A 349 25.12 30.82 -3.55
CA LEU A 349 24.46 31.42 -2.39
C LEU A 349 23.63 32.65 -2.77
N GLU A 350 24.15 33.54 -3.62
CA GLU A 350 23.37 34.69 -4.10
C GLU A 350 22.15 34.25 -4.93
N ARG A 351 22.30 33.25 -5.81
CA ARG A 351 21.15 32.68 -6.54
C ARG A 351 20.10 32.09 -5.60
N VAL A 352 20.53 31.41 -4.53
CA VAL A 352 19.61 30.89 -3.51
C VAL A 352 18.93 32.04 -2.76
N ARG A 353 19.65 33.10 -2.42
CA ARG A 353 19.10 34.29 -1.79
C ARG A 353 18.02 34.93 -2.65
N GLU A 354 18.32 35.21 -3.91
CA GLU A 354 17.38 35.80 -4.87
C GLU A 354 16.13 34.93 -5.03
N THR A 355 16.32 33.62 -5.15
CA THR A 355 15.21 32.66 -5.35
C THR A 355 14.34 32.52 -4.10
N LEU A 356 14.94 32.42 -2.92
CA LEU A 356 14.21 32.16 -1.67
C LEU A 356 13.66 33.42 -1.02
N SER A 357 14.26 34.60 -1.20
CA SER A 357 13.78 35.85 -0.57
C SER A 357 12.27 36.06 -0.66
N PRO A 358 11.60 35.87 -1.83
CA PRO A 358 10.14 36.06 -1.90
C PRO A 358 9.31 34.90 -1.32
N ILE A 359 9.91 33.74 -1.03
CA ILE A 359 9.19 32.49 -0.70
C ILE A 359 9.71 31.79 0.55
N LEU A 360 10.64 32.40 1.28
CA LEU A 360 11.40 31.75 2.36
C LEU A 360 10.47 31.19 3.43
N LEU A 361 9.50 32.00 3.88
CA LEU A 361 8.55 31.59 4.91
C LEU A 361 7.75 30.35 4.49
N GLN A 362 7.26 30.32 3.25
CA GLN A 362 6.49 29.21 2.71
C GLN A 362 7.34 27.95 2.58
N VAL A 363 8.61 28.09 2.20
CA VAL A 363 9.57 26.98 2.16
C VAL A 363 9.83 26.42 3.56
N LEU A 364 10.04 27.28 4.57
CA LEU A 364 10.21 26.86 5.96
C LEU A 364 8.95 26.18 6.51
N CYS A 365 7.76 26.69 6.20
CA CYS A 365 6.48 26.02 6.51
C CYS A 365 6.37 24.65 5.82
N GLY A 366 6.77 24.57 4.54
CA GLY A 366 6.82 23.32 3.78
C GLY A 366 7.75 22.29 4.39
N ILE A 367 8.90 22.71 4.93
CA ILE A 367 9.80 21.83 5.67
C ILE A 367 9.12 21.33 6.95
N TYR A 368 8.53 22.21 7.75
CA TYR A 368 7.83 21.82 8.99
C TYR A 368 6.74 20.77 8.73
N TRP A 369 5.82 21.08 7.81
CA TRP A 369 4.71 20.18 7.47
C TRP A 369 5.20 18.90 6.82
N GLY A 370 6.22 18.99 5.96
CA GLY A 370 6.84 17.84 5.31
C GLY A 370 7.41 16.86 6.34
N VAL A 371 8.20 17.38 7.28
CA VAL A 371 8.75 16.59 8.38
C VAL A 371 7.63 15.97 9.20
N HIS A 372 6.65 16.77 9.65
CA HIS A 372 5.53 16.32 10.48
C HIS A 372 4.71 15.20 9.82
N LEU A 373 4.35 15.34 8.54
CA LEU A 373 3.58 14.34 7.80
C LEU A 373 4.41 13.05 7.58
N CYS A 374 5.70 13.18 7.27
CA CYS A 374 6.56 12.03 6.99
C CYS A 374 6.89 11.23 8.27
N ILE A 375 7.13 11.90 9.41
CA ILE A 375 7.48 11.19 10.65
C ILE A 375 6.32 10.34 11.19
N ILE A 376 5.08 10.78 11.03
CA ILE A 376 3.88 10.00 11.38
C ILE A 376 3.90 8.65 10.64
N CYS A 377 4.37 8.65 9.39
CA CYS A 377 4.50 7.44 8.59
C CYS A 377 5.66 6.56 9.04
N VAL A 378 6.82 7.16 9.35
CA VAL A 378 8.02 6.44 9.81
C VAL A 378 7.82 5.80 11.19
N LYS A 379 7.02 6.40 12.07
CA LYS A 379 6.77 5.86 13.42
C LYS A 379 5.77 4.71 13.45
N ASN A 380 5.02 4.46 12.38
CA ASN A 380 3.89 3.53 12.41
C ASN A 380 4.26 2.13 11.89
N PRO A 381 4.58 1.14 12.75
CA PRO A 381 5.09 -0.17 12.31
C PRO A 381 4.01 -1.05 11.68
N GLY A 382 2.73 -0.68 11.80
CA GLY A 382 1.59 -1.38 11.17
C GLY A 382 1.55 -1.24 9.65
N ARG A 383 2.54 -0.54 9.08
CA ARG A 383 2.67 -0.31 7.64
C ARG A 383 3.86 -1.07 7.08
N GLU A 384 4.20 -2.24 7.62
CA GLU A 384 5.31 -3.06 7.15
C GLU A 384 4.75 -4.43 6.80
N LEU A 385 4.36 -4.65 5.54
CA LEU A 385 3.65 -5.87 5.12
C LEU A 385 4.36 -7.13 5.60
N ASN A 386 5.68 -7.23 5.38
CA ASN A 386 6.45 -8.41 5.77
C ASN A 386 6.48 -8.67 7.30
N ARG A 387 6.14 -7.69 8.14
CA ARG A 387 6.08 -7.84 9.60
C ARG A 387 4.69 -8.10 10.13
N ILE A 388 3.66 -7.58 9.45
CA ILE A 388 2.27 -7.69 9.89
C ILE A 388 1.55 -8.89 9.24
N LEU A 389 1.98 -9.30 8.05
CA LEU A 389 1.37 -10.43 7.36
C LEU A 389 1.81 -11.76 7.97
N PRO A 390 0.88 -12.73 8.10
CA PRO A 390 1.24 -14.12 8.37
C PRO A 390 2.21 -14.66 7.32
N GLU A 391 3.14 -15.54 7.71
CA GLU A 391 4.17 -16.12 6.84
C GLU A 391 3.58 -16.76 5.57
N VAL A 392 2.42 -17.42 5.72
CA VAL A 392 1.69 -18.03 4.59
C VAL A 392 1.26 -17.01 3.52
N LEU A 393 1.10 -15.73 3.84
CA LEU A 393 0.79 -14.68 2.87
C LEU A 393 2.05 -14.05 2.23
N ILE A 394 3.23 -14.38 2.74
CA ILE A 394 4.53 -13.88 2.26
C ILE A 394 5.15 -14.89 1.29
N ASP A 395 5.15 -16.16 1.67
CA ASP A 395 5.90 -17.23 0.99
C ASP A 395 5.20 -17.76 -0.28
N GLU A 396 3.91 -17.50 -0.42
CA GLU A 396 3.09 -18.10 -1.48
C GLU A 396 2.94 -17.15 -2.66
N ASP A 397 3.11 -17.68 -3.88
CA ASP A 397 2.97 -16.91 -5.12
C ASP A 397 1.50 -16.72 -5.52
N ARG A 398 0.61 -17.62 -5.08
CA ARG A 398 -0.80 -17.63 -5.50
C ARG A 398 -1.76 -17.96 -4.36
N PHE A 399 -2.88 -17.28 -4.39
CA PHE A 399 -3.95 -17.42 -3.40
C PHE A 399 -5.28 -17.73 -4.09
N TYR A 400 -6.14 -18.52 -3.46
CA TYR A 400 -7.47 -18.85 -3.95
C TYR A 400 -8.52 -18.29 -3.01
N LEU A 401 -9.24 -17.26 -3.46
CA LEU A 401 -10.29 -16.66 -2.65
C LEU A 401 -11.56 -17.50 -2.72
N GLN A 402 -12.02 -17.90 -1.53
CA GLN A 402 -13.28 -18.59 -1.30
C GLN A 402 -14.37 -17.61 -0.87
N GLY A 403 -15.61 -17.96 -1.20
CA GLY A 403 -16.82 -17.29 -0.74
C GLY A 403 -17.14 -17.74 0.69
N CYS A 404 -18.17 -17.13 1.26
CA CYS A 404 -18.66 -17.51 2.59
C CYS A 404 -19.25 -18.92 2.64
#